data_AF-A0A1I5URU0-F1
#
_entry.id   AF-A0A1I5URU0-F1
#
_cell.length_a   1.000
_cell.length_b   1.000
_cell.length_c   1.000
_cell.angle_alpha   90.00
_cell.angle_beta   90.00
_cell.angle_gamma   90.00
#
_symmetry.space_group_name_H-M   'P 1'
#
loop_
_entity.id
_entity.type
_entity.pdbx_description
1 polymer ?
#
loop_
_entity_poly.entity_id
_entity_poly.type
_entity_poly.pdbx_seq_one_letter_code
_entity_poly.pdbx_strand_id
1 'polypeptide(L)'
;MFKKNIQAVIWAFIVIVLVMIWLLPRGDDKEQIAGEINNHWNVANINHIEVIDDNKSVAFSQTVDGNEMEVYLEKSLFSWEKKSDYSFNPEGITEPIHLSFFSSPFSNEEEFNAVLLRVFDKEIDSVQIVKGDDTIHNFKLLTKDSGKKFALFRTKSDELFDAEYIAYNSEGEVVYMKPAQ
;
A
#
# COMPACT_ATOMS: atom_id res chain seq x y z
N MET A 1 -47.33 22.01 -19.16
CA MET A 1 -47.59 20.77 -18.38
C MET A 1 -46.56 19.65 -18.66
N PHE A 2 -45.99 19.54 -19.87
CA PHE A 2 -45.01 18.50 -20.24
C PHE A 2 -43.62 18.57 -19.54
N LYS A 3 -43.10 19.76 -19.22
CA LYS A 3 -41.74 19.90 -18.62
C LYS A 3 -41.61 19.29 -17.21
N LYS A 4 -42.67 19.34 -16.39
CA LYS A 4 -42.67 18.76 -15.03
C LYS A 4 -42.56 17.24 -15.04
N ASN A 5 -43.21 16.58 -16.01
CA ASN A 5 -43.20 15.12 -16.14
C ASN A 5 -41.83 14.61 -16.60
N ILE A 6 -41.17 15.32 -17.52
CA ILE A 6 -39.81 14.98 -17.97
C ILE A 6 -38.81 15.10 -16.81
N GLN A 7 -38.92 16.17 -16.00
CA GLN A 7 -38.03 16.38 -14.86
C GLN A 7 -38.22 15.32 -13.77
N ALA A 8 -39.46 14.90 -13.50
CA ALA A 8 -39.74 13.80 -12.57
C ALA A 8 -39.18 12.45 -13.05
N VAL A 9 -39.25 12.17 -14.36
CA VAL A 9 -38.66 10.96 -14.95
C VAL A 9 -37.13 10.98 -14.85
N ILE A 10 -36.49 12.12 -15.10
CA ILE A 10 -35.03 12.28 -14.94
C ILE A 10 -34.61 12.03 -13.49
N TRP A 11 -35.32 12.62 -12.52
CA TRP A 11 -35.04 12.40 -11.10
C TRP A 11 -35.23 10.94 -10.69
N ALA A 12 -36.30 10.29 -11.15
CA ALA A 12 -36.52 8.86 -10.89
C ALA A 12 -35.38 8.01 -11.49
N PHE A 13 -34.91 8.33 -12.69
CA PHE A 13 -33.82 7.61 -13.33
C PHE A 13 -32.49 7.80 -12.57
N ILE A 14 -32.17 9.03 -12.13
CA ILE A 14 -30.98 9.31 -11.31
C ILE A 14 -31.02 8.53 -9.99
N VAL A 15 -32.17 8.51 -9.31
CA VAL A 15 -32.34 7.76 -8.06
C VAL A 15 -32.18 6.26 -8.29
N ILE A 16 -32.77 5.71 -9.36
CA ILE A 16 -32.61 4.29 -9.71
C ILE A 16 -31.15 3.95 -10.00
N VAL A 17 -30.44 4.80 -10.75
CA VAL A 17 -29.01 4.62 -11.03
C VAL A 17 -28.21 4.67 -9.72
N LEU A 18 -28.45 5.64 -8.84
CA LEU A 18 -27.78 5.74 -7.54
C LEU A 18 -28.05 4.53 -6.64
N VAL A 19 -29.29 4.03 -6.62
CA VAL A 19 -29.66 2.83 -5.85
C VAL A 19 -29.02 1.58 -6.46
N MET A 20 -28.96 1.45 -7.79
CA MET A 20 -28.26 0.34 -8.43
C MET A 20 -26.75 0.38 -8.17
N ILE A 21 -26.11 1.55 -8.16
CA ILE A 21 -24.69 1.70 -7.80
C ILE A 21 -24.45 1.21 -6.36
N TRP A 22 -25.39 1.44 -5.44
CA TRP A 22 -25.33 0.93 -4.07
C TRP A 22 -25.61 -0.57 -3.92
N LEU A 23 -26.36 -1.15 -4.86
CA LEU A 23 -26.77 -2.57 -4.86
C LEU A 23 -25.84 -3.47 -5.70
N LEU A 24 -24.91 -2.90 -6.46
CA LEU A 24 -23.88 -3.69 -7.12
C LEU A 24 -23.09 -4.46 -6.04
N PRO A 25 -22.90 -5.78 -6.21
CA PRO A 25 -22.10 -6.54 -5.27
C PRO A 25 -20.70 -5.96 -5.28
N ARG A 26 -20.37 -5.19 -4.23
CA ARG A 26 -18.99 -4.90 -3.88
C ARG A 26 -18.41 -6.24 -3.46
N GLY A 27 -17.86 -6.99 -4.41
CA GLY A 27 -17.08 -8.19 -4.11
C GLY A 27 -15.98 -7.83 -3.10
N ASP A 28 -15.44 -8.82 -2.39
CA ASP A 28 -14.34 -8.59 -1.46
C ASP A 28 -13.22 -7.80 -2.17
N ASP A 29 -12.81 -6.66 -1.60
CA ASP A 29 -11.80 -5.80 -2.21
C ASP A 29 -10.52 -6.58 -2.50
N LYS A 30 -10.16 -7.53 -1.64
CA LYS A 30 -8.99 -8.39 -1.87
C LYS A 30 -9.16 -9.31 -3.09
N GLU A 31 -10.34 -9.85 -3.31
CA GLU A 31 -10.63 -10.68 -4.50
C GLU A 31 -10.60 -9.84 -5.78
N GLN A 32 -11.17 -8.62 -5.74
CA GLN A 32 -11.14 -7.71 -6.88
C GLN A 32 -9.71 -7.26 -7.22
N ILE A 33 -8.92 -6.87 -6.20
CA ILE A 33 -7.51 -6.51 -6.37
C ILE A 33 -6.73 -7.70 -6.92
N ALA A 34 -6.92 -8.90 -6.38
CA ALA A 34 -6.25 -10.10 -6.88
C ALA A 34 -6.61 -10.38 -8.34
N GLY A 35 -7.88 -10.23 -8.70
CA GLY A 35 -8.35 -10.35 -10.09
C GLY A 35 -7.68 -9.35 -11.02
N GLU A 36 -7.63 -8.08 -10.61
CA GLU A 36 -6.97 -7.01 -11.38
C GLU A 36 -5.47 -7.30 -11.59
N ILE A 37 -4.79 -7.82 -10.56
CA ILE A 37 -3.39 -8.23 -10.65
C ILE A 37 -3.20 -9.39 -11.62
N ASN A 38 -4.00 -10.45 -11.49
CA ASN A 38 -3.90 -11.61 -12.37
C ASN A 38 -4.22 -11.28 -13.84
N ASN A 39 -5.03 -10.25 -14.10
CA ASN A 39 -5.38 -9.81 -15.45
C ASN A 39 -4.26 -9.03 -16.14
N HIS A 40 -3.44 -8.31 -15.38
CA HIS A 40 -2.43 -7.39 -15.92
C HIS A 40 -1.02 -7.96 -15.91
N TRP A 41 -0.72 -8.90 -15.00
CA TRP A 41 0.62 -9.42 -14.82
C TRP A 41 0.63 -10.96 -14.77
N ASN A 42 1.71 -11.54 -15.28
CA ASN A 42 1.95 -12.97 -15.18
C ASN A 42 2.52 -13.32 -13.80
N VAL A 43 1.65 -13.23 -12.78
CA VAL A 43 2.00 -13.49 -11.38
C VAL A 43 1.95 -14.99 -11.09
N ALA A 44 2.98 -15.49 -10.40
CA ALA A 44 2.97 -16.84 -9.84
C ALA A 44 2.22 -16.88 -8.50
N ASN A 45 2.39 -15.84 -7.68
CA ASN A 45 1.71 -15.72 -6.40
C ASN A 45 1.50 -14.25 -5.99
N ILE A 46 0.42 -13.99 -5.25
CA ILE A 46 0.22 -12.73 -4.53
C ILE A 46 0.52 -13.01 -3.05
N ASN A 47 1.63 -12.46 -2.55
CA ASN A 47 2.15 -12.73 -1.21
C ASN A 47 1.46 -11.90 -0.11
N HIS A 48 0.88 -10.75 -0.46
CA HIS A 48 0.13 -9.90 0.47
C HIS A 48 -0.73 -8.89 -0.31
N ILE A 49 -1.92 -8.58 0.21
CA ILE A 49 -2.74 -7.43 -0.21
C ILE A 49 -3.08 -6.63 1.03
N GLU A 50 -2.62 -5.38 1.06
CA GLU A 50 -2.94 -4.41 2.10
C GLU A 50 -3.88 -3.34 1.53
N VAL A 51 -5.08 -3.25 2.10
CA VAL A 51 -6.01 -2.15 1.84
C VAL A 51 -5.67 -1.05 2.84
N ILE A 52 -5.03 0.01 2.36
CA ILE A 52 -4.46 1.08 3.18
C ILE A 52 -5.59 2.00 3.69
N ASP A 53 -6.58 2.24 2.84
CA ASP A 53 -7.84 2.92 3.15
C ASP A 53 -8.93 2.45 2.17
N ASP A 54 -10.15 2.99 2.28
CA ASP A 54 -11.31 2.56 1.48
C ASP A 54 -11.10 2.58 -0.04
N ASN A 55 -10.10 3.33 -0.53
CA ASN A 55 -9.85 3.47 -1.95
C ASN A 55 -8.39 3.24 -2.38
N LYS A 56 -7.47 2.86 -1.50
CA LYS A 56 -6.06 2.64 -1.87
C LYS A 56 -5.57 1.31 -1.34
N SER A 57 -4.79 0.63 -2.15
CA SER A 57 -4.15 -0.61 -1.77
C SER A 57 -2.73 -0.72 -2.30
N VAL A 58 -1.95 -1.53 -1.61
CA VAL A 58 -0.68 -2.05 -2.11
C VAL A 58 -0.75 -3.57 -2.07
N ALA A 59 -0.25 -4.21 -3.12
CA ALA A 59 -0.09 -5.65 -3.18
C ALA A 59 1.37 -6.00 -3.44
N PHE A 60 1.82 -7.07 -2.81
CA PHE A 60 3.13 -7.65 -3.03
C PHE A 60 2.94 -8.99 -3.71
N SER A 61 3.49 -9.13 -4.90
CA SER A 61 3.38 -10.34 -5.71
C SER A 61 4.75 -10.81 -6.18
N GLN A 62 4.79 -12.04 -6.66
CA GLN A 62 5.95 -12.60 -7.32
C GLN A 62 5.57 -12.99 -8.74
N THR A 63 6.35 -12.57 -9.73
CA THR A 63 6.16 -12.98 -11.12
C THR A 63 6.61 -14.43 -11.31
N VAL A 64 6.21 -15.06 -12.41
CA VAL A 64 6.68 -16.42 -12.77
C VAL A 64 8.19 -16.53 -12.91
N ASP A 65 8.86 -15.42 -13.20
CA ASP A 65 10.33 -15.34 -13.32
C ASP A 65 11.02 -15.18 -11.95
N GLY A 66 10.25 -15.14 -10.86
CA GLY A 66 10.75 -15.05 -9.49
C GLY A 66 10.97 -13.63 -8.96
N ASN A 67 10.71 -12.59 -9.76
CA ASN A 67 10.88 -11.20 -9.36
C ASN A 67 9.78 -10.77 -8.38
N GLU A 68 10.15 -10.04 -7.31
CA GLU A 68 9.15 -9.38 -6.47
C GLU A 68 8.61 -8.14 -7.18
N MET A 69 7.30 -7.97 -7.11
CA MET A 69 6.60 -6.84 -7.70
C MET A 69 5.65 -6.22 -6.68
N GLU A 70 5.63 -4.91 -6.66
CA GLU A 70 4.83 -4.08 -5.78
C GLU A 70 3.82 -3.35 -6.63
N VAL A 71 2.54 -3.57 -6.39
CA VAL A 71 1.46 -3.01 -7.21
C VAL A 71 0.63 -2.08 -6.34
N TYR A 72 0.49 -0.84 -6.78
CA TYR A 72 -0.32 0.18 -6.12
C TYR A 72 -1.61 0.33 -6.91
N LEU A 73 -2.75 0.12 -6.26
CA LEU A 73 -4.06 0.20 -6.89
C LEU A 73 -4.95 1.20 -6.17
N GLU A 74 -5.76 1.91 -6.93
CA GLU A 74 -6.76 2.84 -6.40
C GLU A 74 -8.14 2.43 -6.89
N LYS A 75 -9.13 2.52 -6.01
CA LYS A 75 -10.52 2.17 -6.30
C LYS A 75 -11.19 3.31 -7.05
N SER A 76 -11.75 2.99 -8.22
CA SER A 76 -12.68 3.85 -8.93
C SER A 76 -14.13 3.53 -8.53
N LEU A 77 -15.11 4.08 -9.24
CA LEU A 77 -16.53 3.89 -8.91
C LEU A 77 -16.98 2.42 -8.95
N PHE A 78 -16.30 1.58 -9.74
CA PHE A 78 -16.76 0.21 -10.01
C PHE A 78 -15.66 -0.85 -9.96
N SER A 79 -14.38 -0.47 -9.89
CA SER A 79 -13.26 -1.42 -9.93
C SER A 79 -12.02 -0.86 -9.23
N TRP A 80 -11.10 -1.75 -8.90
CA TRP A 80 -9.73 -1.37 -8.57
C TRP A 80 -8.94 -1.16 -9.86
N GLU A 81 -8.14 -0.11 -9.91
CA GLU A 81 -7.34 0.26 -11.08
C GLU A 81 -5.87 0.39 -10.69
N LYS A 82 -4.98 -0.12 -11.53
CA LYS A 82 -3.54 0.08 -11.39
C LYS A 82 -3.18 1.57 -11.40
N LYS A 83 -2.34 1.99 -10.45
CA LYS A 83 -1.67 3.30 -10.47
C LYS A 83 -0.20 3.21 -10.80
N SER A 84 0.51 2.31 -10.14
CA SER A 84 1.94 2.11 -10.37
C SER A 84 2.34 0.68 -10.03
N ASP A 85 3.43 0.22 -10.63
CA ASP A 85 4.08 -1.02 -10.28
C ASP A 85 5.59 -0.85 -10.26
N TYR A 86 6.23 -1.47 -9.27
CA TYR A 86 7.68 -1.44 -9.11
C TYR A 86 8.19 -2.87 -8.97
N SER A 87 9.22 -3.19 -9.75
CA SER A 87 9.98 -4.40 -9.55
C SER A 87 11.02 -4.17 -8.46
N PHE A 88 11.16 -5.12 -7.55
CA PHE A 88 12.15 -5.08 -6.49
C PHE A 88 13.10 -6.27 -6.62
N ASN A 89 14.40 -5.98 -6.79
CA ASN A 89 15.45 -6.99 -6.73
C ASN A 89 16.24 -6.80 -5.42
N PRO A 90 16.21 -7.76 -4.49
CA PRO A 90 16.97 -7.68 -3.25
C PRO A 90 18.48 -7.96 -3.43
N GLU A 91 18.93 -8.33 -4.62
CA GLU A 91 20.34 -8.62 -4.89
C GLU A 91 21.24 -7.42 -4.52
N GLY A 92 22.25 -7.68 -3.69
CA GLY A 92 23.18 -6.65 -3.20
C GLY A 92 22.76 -5.93 -1.92
N ILE A 93 21.54 -6.16 -1.42
CA ILE A 93 21.12 -5.63 -0.11
C ILE A 93 21.66 -6.55 0.98
N THR A 94 22.55 -6.00 1.82
CA THR A 94 23.16 -6.70 2.96
C THR A 94 22.64 -6.20 4.31
N GLU A 95 21.93 -5.07 4.32
CA GLU A 95 21.32 -4.52 5.52
C GLU A 95 20.04 -5.29 5.90
N PRO A 96 19.74 -5.47 7.20
CA PRO A 96 18.56 -6.19 7.64
C PRO A 96 17.25 -5.45 7.35
N ILE A 97 17.34 -4.13 7.11
CA ILE A 97 16.24 -3.25 6.74
C ILE A 97 16.62 -2.45 5.50
N HIS A 98 15.70 -2.31 4.57
CA HIS A 98 15.81 -1.39 3.43
C HIS A 98 14.61 -0.46 3.37
N LEU A 99 14.86 0.84 3.34
CA LEU A 99 13.83 1.86 3.13
C LEU A 99 13.88 2.38 1.70
N SER A 100 12.69 2.56 1.12
CA SER A 100 12.51 3.26 -0.14
C SER A 100 11.59 4.44 0.06
N PHE A 101 12.01 5.60 -0.44
CA PHE A 101 11.24 6.83 -0.49
C PHE A 101 10.86 7.13 -1.94
N PHE A 102 9.59 7.40 -2.19
CA PHE A 102 9.11 7.73 -3.52
C PHE A 102 7.85 8.58 -3.41
N SER A 103 7.59 9.39 -4.44
CA SER A 103 6.35 10.16 -4.53
C SER A 103 5.16 9.21 -4.49
N SER A 104 4.10 9.57 -3.75
CA SER A 104 2.92 8.71 -3.66
C SER A 104 2.33 8.45 -5.06
N PRO A 105 2.04 7.18 -5.42
CA PRO A 105 1.49 6.86 -6.73
C PRO A 105 -0.02 7.13 -6.83
N PHE A 106 -0.67 7.51 -5.73
CA PHE A 106 -2.13 7.67 -5.66
C PHE A 106 -2.58 9.06 -6.13
N SER A 107 -3.81 9.14 -6.63
CA SER A 107 -4.37 10.39 -7.15
C SER A 107 -4.61 11.40 -6.01
N ASN A 108 -4.32 12.68 -6.25
CA ASN A 108 -4.45 13.76 -5.25
C ASN A 108 -3.52 13.61 -4.03
N GLU A 109 -2.40 12.91 -4.18
CA GLU A 109 -1.37 12.75 -3.16
C GLU A 109 -0.02 13.36 -3.61
N GLU A 110 -0.03 14.41 -4.42
CA GLU A 110 1.18 15.03 -5.00
C GLU A 110 2.13 15.61 -3.93
N GLU A 111 1.59 15.99 -2.77
CA GLU A 111 2.36 16.48 -1.62
C GLU A 111 2.83 15.37 -0.67
N PHE A 112 2.47 14.11 -0.94
CA PHE A 112 2.83 12.99 -0.08
C PHE A 112 3.97 12.17 -0.67
N ASN A 113 4.89 11.79 0.21
CA ASN A 113 5.84 10.71 -0.03
C ASN A 113 5.25 9.41 0.54
N ALA A 114 5.39 8.34 -0.24
CA ALA A 114 5.23 6.98 0.24
C ALA A 114 6.60 6.46 0.68
N VAL A 115 6.59 5.77 1.81
CA VAL A 115 7.80 5.19 2.37
C VAL A 115 7.52 3.74 2.68
N LEU A 116 8.30 2.89 2.02
CA LEU A 116 8.20 1.44 2.14
C LEU A 116 9.45 0.91 2.85
N LEU A 117 9.23 0.39 4.04
CA LEU A 117 10.22 -0.30 4.84
C LEU A 117 10.12 -1.80 4.57
N ARG A 118 11.23 -2.42 4.15
CA ARG A 118 11.36 -3.87 3.95
C ARG A 118 12.31 -4.42 4.99
N VAL A 119 11.92 -5.52 5.61
CA VAL A 119 12.71 -6.21 6.63
C VAL A 119 13.07 -7.60 6.12
N PHE A 120 14.37 -7.86 6.05
CA PHE A 120 14.93 -9.13 5.61
C PHE A 120 15.36 -10.02 6.77
N ASP A 121 15.60 -9.43 7.94
CA ASP A 121 15.90 -10.17 9.16
C ASP A 121 14.62 -10.59 9.88
N LYS A 122 14.52 -11.88 10.19
CA LYS A 122 13.34 -12.46 10.86
C LYS A 122 13.29 -12.13 12.34
N GLU A 123 14.42 -11.77 12.96
CA GLU A 123 14.50 -11.41 14.38
C GLU A 123 13.88 -10.04 14.66
N ILE A 124 13.80 -9.16 13.64
CA ILE A 124 13.19 -7.84 13.76
C ILE A 124 11.67 -7.96 13.78
N ASP A 125 11.04 -7.35 14.79
CA ASP A 125 9.59 -7.36 14.99
C ASP A 125 8.95 -5.98 14.94
N SER A 126 9.71 -4.93 15.30
CA SER A 126 9.25 -3.55 15.15
C SER A 126 10.40 -2.64 14.75
N VAL A 127 10.04 -1.51 14.13
CA VAL A 127 11.00 -0.47 13.75
C VAL A 127 10.44 0.89 14.18
N GLN A 128 11.28 1.69 14.81
CA GLN A 128 10.99 3.07 15.17
C GLN A 128 11.84 4.01 14.34
N ILE A 129 11.24 5.13 13.95
CA ILE A 129 11.93 6.28 13.40
C ILE A 129 12.01 7.34 14.49
N VAL A 130 13.21 7.82 14.76
CA VAL A 130 13.47 8.84 15.78
C VAL A 130 14.31 9.99 15.20
N LYS A 131 14.22 11.17 15.82
CA LYS A 131 15.05 12.33 15.53
C LYS A 131 15.42 13.03 16.83
N GLY A 132 16.68 12.92 17.23
CA GLY A 132 17.07 13.27 18.60
C GLY A 132 16.34 12.40 19.61
N ASP A 133 15.70 13.02 20.60
CA ASP A 133 14.94 12.30 21.63
C ASP A 133 13.48 12.02 21.25
N ASP A 134 13.02 12.50 20.08
CA ASP A 134 11.63 12.41 19.64
C ASP A 134 11.39 11.20 18.72
N THR A 135 10.34 10.44 19.01
CA THR A 135 9.84 9.41 18.09
C THR A 135 8.96 10.03 17.02
N ILE A 136 9.40 9.98 15.76
CA ILE A 136 8.62 10.43 14.60
C ILE A 136 7.54 9.40 14.28
N HIS A 137 7.89 8.11 14.26
CA HIS A 137 6.96 7.07 13.87
C HIS A 137 7.33 5.68 14.41
N ASN A 138 6.33 4.87 14.72
CA ASN A 138 6.48 3.46 15.09
C ASN A 138 5.82 2.57 14.06
N PHE A 139 6.60 1.77 13.36
CA PHE A 139 6.07 0.85 12.36
C PHE A 139 5.48 -0.39 13.01
N LYS A 140 4.21 -0.63 12.69
CA LYS A 140 3.63 -1.96 12.77
C LYS A 140 4.07 -2.75 11.53
N LEU A 141 4.93 -3.73 11.73
CA LEU A 141 5.35 -4.61 10.66
C LEU A 141 4.21 -5.55 10.27
N LEU A 142 4.01 -5.68 8.96
CA LEU A 142 3.11 -6.63 8.32
C LEU A 142 3.94 -7.79 7.75
N THR A 143 3.41 -9.00 7.84
CA THR A 143 4.09 -10.21 7.38
C THR A 143 3.52 -10.65 6.04
N LYS A 144 4.38 -10.79 5.03
CA LYS A 144 4.05 -11.42 3.75
C LYS A 144 3.98 -12.94 3.93
N ASP A 145 3.29 -13.65 3.03
CA ASP A 145 3.22 -15.11 3.06
C ASP A 145 4.60 -15.81 2.99
N SER A 146 5.60 -15.14 2.40
CA SER A 146 6.99 -15.60 2.38
C SER A 146 7.72 -15.51 3.74
N GLY A 147 7.06 -14.97 4.77
CA GLY A 147 7.63 -14.70 6.09
C GLY A 147 8.48 -13.41 6.16
N LYS A 148 8.69 -12.72 5.04
CA LYS A 148 9.32 -11.39 5.03
C LYS A 148 8.37 -10.36 5.62
N LYS A 149 8.91 -9.36 6.31
CA LYS A 149 8.12 -8.29 6.91
C LYS A 149 8.27 -6.97 6.15
N PHE A 150 7.27 -6.12 6.22
CA PHE A 150 7.31 -4.79 5.63
C PHE A 150 6.44 -3.82 6.43
N ALA A 151 6.64 -2.52 6.22
CA ALA A 151 5.69 -1.49 6.65
C ALA A 151 5.58 -0.43 5.55
N LEU A 152 4.36 0.09 5.35
CA LEU A 152 4.08 1.16 4.41
C LEU A 152 3.45 2.32 5.17
N PHE A 153 3.92 3.52 4.91
CA PHE A 153 3.28 4.73 5.40
C PHE A 153 3.37 5.86 4.38
N ARG A 154 2.46 6.83 4.53
CA ARG A 154 2.36 8.04 3.70
C ARG A 154 2.57 9.25 4.58
N THR A 155 3.35 10.21 4.11
CA THR A 155 3.75 11.38 4.91
C THR A 155 3.91 12.62 4.03
N LYS A 156 3.66 13.80 4.60
CA LYS A 156 4.06 15.09 4.03
C LYS A 156 5.34 15.64 4.66
N SER A 157 5.85 14.98 5.70
CA SER A 157 7.04 15.42 6.43
C SER A 157 8.29 14.91 5.72
N ASP A 158 9.21 15.82 5.44
CA ASP A 158 10.55 15.50 4.95
C ASP A 158 11.51 15.14 6.09
N GLU A 159 11.09 15.22 7.35
CA GLU A 159 11.95 14.93 8.52
C GLU A 159 12.49 13.49 8.53
N LEU A 160 11.87 12.61 7.76
CA LEU A 160 12.20 11.20 7.65
C LEU A 160 13.48 10.94 6.87
N PHE A 161 13.86 11.85 5.97
CA PHE A 161 15.10 11.71 5.20
C PHE A 161 16.34 11.79 6.10
N ASP A 162 16.25 12.58 7.17
CA ASP A 162 17.36 12.83 8.12
C ASP A 162 17.15 12.10 9.46
N ALA A 163 16.25 11.12 9.51
CA ALA A 163 15.89 10.43 10.74
C ALA A 163 16.77 9.20 11.01
N GLU A 164 16.85 8.82 12.29
CA GLU A 164 17.47 7.57 12.75
C GLU A 164 16.44 6.44 12.78
N TYR A 165 16.91 5.22 12.57
CA TYR A 165 16.06 4.03 12.57
C TYR A 165 16.55 3.05 13.63
N ILE A 166 15.64 2.61 14.49
CA ILE A 166 15.93 1.64 15.53
C ILE A 166 15.02 0.44 15.34
N ALA A 167 15.60 -0.73 15.16
CA ALA A 167 14.88 -1.98 15.01
C ALA A 167 14.96 -2.80 16.30
N TYR A 168 13.84 -3.38 16.68
CA TYR A 168 13.71 -4.16 17.90
C TYR A 168 13.26 -5.58 17.59
N ASN A 169 13.73 -6.53 18.39
CA ASN A 169 13.20 -7.89 18.40
C ASN A 169 11.87 -7.97 19.18
N SER A 170 11.29 -9.17 19.27
CA SER A 170 10.03 -9.41 19.98
C SER A 170 10.12 -9.20 21.50
N GLU A 171 11.32 -9.15 22.07
CA GLU A 171 11.56 -8.88 23.50
C GLU A 171 11.73 -7.38 23.77
N GLY A 172 11.76 -6.55 22.72
CA GLY A 172 11.98 -5.10 22.82
C GLY A 172 13.44 -4.69 22.90
N GLU A 173 14.37 -5.60 22.58
CA GLU A 173 15.80 -5.29 22.54
C GLU A 173 16.21 -4.72 21.18
N VAL A 174 17.14 -3.76 21.17
CA VAL A 174 17.67 -3.18 19.93
C VAL A 174 18.57 -4.19 19.23
N VAL A 175 18.21 -4.56 18.00
CA VAL A 175 18.99 -5.51 17.16
C VAL A 175 19.64 -4.82 15.97
N TYR A 176 19.17 -3.64 15.59
CA TYR A 176 19.77 -2.86 14.53
C TYR A 176 19.51 -1.37 14.75
N MET A 177 20.50 -0.54 14.41
CA MET A 177 20.38 0.90 14.42
C MET A 177 21.06 1.46 13.18
N LYS A 178 20.37 2.35 12.48
CA LYS A 178 20.92 3.12 11.37
C LYS A 178 20.91 4.60 11.76
N PRO A 179 22.09 5.24 11.88
CA PRO A 179 22.14 6.66 12.19
C PRO A 179 21.60 7.49 11.03
N ALA A 180 21.22 8.74 11.32
CA ALA A 180 20.86 9.74 10.32
C ALA A 180 21.98 9.90 9.28
N GLN A 181 21.60 10.15 8.03
CA GLN A 181 22.54 10.42 6.93
C GLN A 181 23.01 11.88 6.93
#